data_AF-A0A2S2PBB5-F1
#
_entry.id   AF-A0A2S2PBB5-F1
#
_cell.length_a   1.000
_cell.length_b   1.000
_cell.length_c   1.000
_cell.angle_alpha   90.00
_cell.angle_beta   90.00
_cell.angle_gamma   90.00
#
_symmetry.space_group_name_H-M   'P 1'
#
loop_
_entity.id
_entity.type
_entity.pdbx_description
1 polymer ?
#
loop_
_entity_poly.entity_id
_entity_poly.type
_entity_poly.pdbx_seq_one_letter_code
_entity_poly.pdbx_strand_id
1 'polypeptide(L)'
;GADSGDEVDGDGDDDDDDDDDDDDVDEEVDTGVDNNLTRDQLHHHHHHHHHHHHHRNNGGGGGGGSSRCGMMKGLSYERAPLRILLEAAVAAYVNTTHSRLTHISPRHYADFIEFLGKARDTFMLAHDGHAQFAQLLDNMKLAYKGKKKLMFLVKERFG
;
A
#
# COMPACT_ATOMS: atom_id res chain seq x y z
N GLY A 1 -69.78 -2.59 -42.96
CA GLY A 1 -69.53 -1.35 -42.19
C GLY A 1 -69.02 -1.80 -40.85
N ALA A 2 -67.75 -1.59 -40.54
CA ALA A 2 -67.18 -0.29 -40.18
C ALA A 2 -67.84 0.20 -38.88
N ASP A 3 -67.19 -0.12 -37.77
CA ASP A 3 -67.23 0.72 -36.57
C ASP A 3 -65.79 0.78 -36.04
N SER A 4 -65.35 2.00 -35.89
CA SER A 4 -63.99 2.46 -35.60
C SER A 4 -64.14 3.48 -34.48
N GLY A 5 -63.44 3.27 -33.37
CA GLY A 5 -63.26 4.24 -32.28
C GLY A 5 -61.88 3.96 -31.67
N ASP A 6 -60.95 4.89 -31.85
CA ASP A 6 -60.58 5.96 -30.88
C ASP A 6 -59.63 5.37 -29.81
N GLU A 7 -58.31 5.47 -30.01
CA GLU A 7 -57.46 6.58 -29.55
C GLU A 7 -57.58 6.83 -28.04
N VAL A 8 -56.59 6.31 -27.30
CA VAL A 8 -56.18 6.84 -25.99
C VAL A 8 -54.66 6.94 -26.00
N ASP A 9 -54.18 8.11 -26.39
CA ASP A 9 -52.91 8.65 -25.97
C ASP A 9 -52.95 8.82 -24.44
N GLY A 10 -52.06 8.15 -23.73
CA GLY A 10 -51.85 8.31 -22.29
C GLY A 10 -50.49 8.97 -22.08
N ASP A 11 -50.54 10.26 -21.81
CA ASP A 11 -49.43 11.14 -21.46
C ASP A 11 -48.61 10.62 -20.27
N GLY A 12 -47.34 11.02 -20.24
CA GLY A 12 -46.33 10.58 -19.30
C GLY A 12 -46.49 11.08 -17.88
N ASP A 13 -45.86 10.32 -16.98
CA ASP A 13 -45.43 10.74 -15.65
C ASP A 13 -43.94 10.34 -15.56
N ASP A 14 -43.10 11.14 -16.22
CA ASP A 14 -41.73 11.41 -15.75
C ASP A 14 -41.85 12.51 -14.68
N ASP A 15 -41.14 12.36 -13.57
CA ASP A 15 -40.79 13.33 -12.51
C ASP A 15 -40.89 12.62 -11.15
N ASP A 16 -39.97 12.68 -10.21
CA ASP A 16 -38.54 12.95 -10.19
C ASP A 16 -38.12 12.48 -8.79
N ASP A 17 -36.85 12.10 -8.67
CA ASP A 17 -36.18 11.78 -7.42
C ASP A 17 -36.30 12.91 -6.39
N ASP A 18 -36.60 12.58 -5.12
CA ASP A 18 -36.25 13.41 -3.97
C ASP A 18 -35.83 12.49 -2.81
N ASP A 19 -34.52 12.29 -2.73
CA ASP A 19 -33.68 12.43 -1.54
C ASP A 19 -34.35 12.24 -0.16
N ASP A 20 -34.22 11.03 0.39
CA ASP A 20 -34.04 10.85 1.83
C ASP A 20 -32.67 10.17 2.05
N ASP A 21 -31.61 10.96 1.85
CA ASP A 21 -30.31 10.79 2.50
C ASP A 21 -30.51 10.99 4.02
N ASP A 22 -31.20 10.05 4.67
CA ASP A 22 -31.29 10.01 6.12
C ASP A 22 -29.99 9.41 6.68
N ASP A 23 -29.06 10.31 6.98
CA ASP A 23 -28.19 10.30 8.15
C ASP A 23 -27.59 8.93 8.52
N ASP A 24 -26.46 8.59 7.90
CA ASP A 24 -25.43 7.76 8.54
C ASP A 24 -24.94 8.52 9.78
N VAL A 25 -25.69 8.37 10.89
CA VAL A 25 -25.25 8.65 12.24
C VAL A 25 -23.91 7.92 12.44
N ASP A 26 -22.82 8.69 12.44
CA ASP A 26 -21.55 8.26 13.00
C ASP A 26 -21.78 8.01 14.51
N GLU A 27 -22.31 6.83 14.84
CA GLU A 27 -22.32 6.31 16.20
C GLU A 27 -20.85 6.11 16.57
N GLU A 28 -20.29 7.06 17.32
CA GLU A 28 -18.96 6.97 17.90
C GLU A 28 -18.92 5.74 18.82
N VAL A 29 -18.53 4.60 18.27
CA VAL A 29 -18.15 3.44 19.08
C VAL A 29 -16.74 3.68 19.59
N ASP A 30 -16.66 4.27 20.78
CA ASP A 30 -15.50 4.20 21.65
C ASP A 30 -15.25 2.73 22.01
N THR A 31 -14.56 2.02 21.11
CA THR A 31 -13.91 0.75 21.46
C THR A 31 -12.57 1.09 22.06
N GLY A 32 -12.61 1.45 23.34
CA GLY A 32 -11.45 1.39 24.23
C GLY A 32 -10.83 0.00 24.16
N VAL A 33 -9.83 -0.15 23.29
CA VAL A 33 -8.94 -1.30 23.29
C VAL A 33 -7.64 -0.83 23.92
N ASP A 34 -7.57 -1.06 25.22
CA ASP A 34 -6.36 -0.97 26.03
C ASP A 34 -5.30 -1.95 25.49
N ASN A 35 -4.54 -1.56 24.48
CA ASN A 35 -3.32 -2.28 24.10
C ASN A 35 -2.14 -1.72 24.91
N ASN A 36 -2.20 -1.92 26.22
CA ASN A 36 -1.06 -1.73 27.10
C ASN A 36 -0.07 -2.90 26.96
N LEU A 37 0.61 -2.99 25.81
CA LEU A 37 1.88 -3.69 25.73
C LEU A 37 2.99 -2.75 26.21
N THR A 38 3.05 -2.53 27.53
CA THR A 38 4.24 -1.94 28.14
C THR A 38 4.84 -2.85 29.20
N ARG A 39 6.08 -3.24 28.91
CA ARG A 39 7.23 -2.95 29.78
C ARG A 39 7.36 -3.80 31.05
N ASP A 40 7.68 -5.09 30.87
CA ASP A 40 8.38 -5.86 31.92
C ASP A 40 9.30 -6.97 31.35
N GLN A 41 10.22 -6.59 30.47
CA GLN A 41 11.44 -7.38 30.21
C GLN A 41 12.67 -6.50 30.41
N LEU A 42 12.85 -6.11 31.66
CA LEU A 42 13.90 -5.25 32.16
C LEU A 42 14.72 -6.00 33.20
N HIS A 43 15.36 -7.13 32.84
CA HIS A 43 16.30 -7.80 33.75
C HIS A 43 17.59 -8.27 33.05
N HIS A 44 18.69 -7.82 33.63
CA HIS A 44 20.08 -7.90 33.21
C HIS A 44 20.65 -9.34 33.17
N HIS A 45 21.65 -9.60 32.31
CA HIS A 45 22.88 -10.28 32.73
C HIS A 45 24.08 -10.10 31.77
N HIS A 46 25.22 -9.75 32.35
CA HIS A 46 26.57 -9.72 31.79
C HIS A 46 27.05 -11.09 31.32
N HIS A 47 27.73 -11.17 30.17
CA HIS A 47 28.98 -11.93 30.05
C HIS A 47 29.85 -11.48 28.86
N HIS A 48 31.11 -11.18 29.18
CA HIS A 48 32.22 -10.96 28.26
C HIS A 48 32.61 -12.26 27.54
N HIS A 49 32.97 -12.19 26.25
CA HIS A 49 34.07 -13.00 25.71
C HIS A 49 34.73 -12.37 24.47
N HIS A 50 36.06 -12.50 24.45
CA HIS A 50 37.01 -11.95 23.49
C HIS A 50 36.80 -12.42 22.04
N HIS A 51 37.00 -11.52 21.07
CA HIS A 51 37.30 -11.90 19.69
C HIS A 51 38.66 -11.37 19.24
N HIS A 52 39.47 -12.32 18.76
CA HIS A 52 40.84 -12.18 18.27
C HIS A 52 40.94 -11.27 17.05
N HIS A 53 41.95 -10.39 17.07
CA HIS A 53 42.53 -9.75 15.90
C HIS A 53 43.20 -10.78 14.99
N HIS A 54 42.86 -10.78 13.70
CA HIS A 54 43.74 -11.26 12.65
C HIS A 54 43.92 -10.19 11.58
N HIS A 55 45.13 -9.63 11.55
CA HIS A 55 45.72 -9.02 10.38
C HIS A 55 45.93 -10.08 9.30
N ARG A 56 45.56 -9.77 8.05
CA ARG A 56 46.38 -10.18 6.91
C ARG A 56 46.28 -9.17 5.77
N ASN A 57 47.46 -8.71 5.39
CA ASN A 57 47.72 -7.73 4.35
C ASN A 57 48.18 -8.46 3.08
N ASN A 58 47.76 -7.91 1.94
CA ASN A 58 48.46 -7.81 0.65
C ASN A 58 48.79 -9.05 -0.21
N GLY A 59 48.18 -9.04 -1.39
CA GLY A 59 48.59 -9.67 -2.65
C GLY A 59 47.42 -9.46 -3.62
N GLY A 60 47.43 -8.61 -4.63
CA GLY A 60 48.50 -8.29 -5.58
C GLY A 60 48.09 -8.88 -6.94
N GLY A 61 47.74 -8.03 -7.91
CA GLY A 61 47.84 -8.38 -9.34
C GLY A 61 46.61 -8.16 -10.23
N GLY A 62 46.80 -7.31 -11.24
CA GLY A 62 46.12 -7.34 -12.54
C GLY A 62 44.80 -6.57 -12.59
N GLY A 63 44.58 -5.57 -13.45
CA GLY A 63 45.23 -5.25 -14.70
C GLY A 63 44.14 -5.01 -15.75
N GLY A 64 44.12 -3.81 -16.33
CA GLY A 64 43.49 -3.54 -17.62
C GLY A 64 42.03 -3.09 -17.59
N GLY A 65 41.75 -2.04 -18.37
CA GLY A 65 40.41 -1.79 -18.88
C GLY A 65 39.86 -0.41 -18.57
N SER A 66 40.27 0.56 -19.38
CA SER A 66 39.49 1.78 -19.60
C SER A 66 38.03 1.44 -19.86
N SER A 67 37.13 1.83 -18.96
CA SER A 67 35.71 2.02 -19.25
C SER A 67 35.18 3.09 -18.30
N ARG A 68 35.46 4.33 -18.67
CA ARG A 68 34.76 5.52 -18.20
C ARG A 68 33.37 5.53 -18.87
N CYS A 69 32.57 4.49 -18.66
CA CYS A 69 31.17 4.41 -19.08
C CYS A 69 30.51 3.20 -18.40
N GLY A 70 29.64 3.44 -17.42
CA GLY A 70 29.00 2.33 -16.72
C GLY A 70 28.17 2.66 -15.49
N MET A 71 27.99 3.94 -15.12
CA MET A 71 27.16 4.37 -13.98
C MET A 71 25.66 4.02 -14.10
N MET A 72 25.28 3.31 -15.17
CA MET A 72 23.90 2.95 -15.50
C MET A 72 23.74 1.42 -15.70
N LYS A 73 24.72 0.59 -15.31
CA LYS A 73 24.47 -0.86 -15.22
C LYS A 73 23.66 -1.12 -13.97
N GLY A 74 22.36 -1.34 -14.18
CA GLY A 74 21.33 -1.44 -13.16
C GLY A 74 21.78 -2.20 -11.92
N LEU A 75 21.49 -1.61 -10.76
CA LEU A 75 21.65 -2.28 -9.49
C LEU A 75 20.90 -3.62 -9.57
N SER A 76 21.60 -4.73 -9.35
CA SER A 76 20.94 -6.02 -9.18
C SER A 76 20.25 -6.01 -7.81
N TYR A 77 18.99 -5.55 -7.77
CA TYR A 77 18.16 -5.56 -6.56
C TYR A 77 17.99 -6.98 -5.97
N GLU A 78 18.28 -8.01 -6.78
CA GLU A 78 18.32 -9.41 -6.38
C GLU A 78 19.59 -9.83 -5.60
N ARG A 79 20.59 -8.95 -5.48
CA ARG A 79 21.85 -9.26 -4.79
C ARG A 79 21.92 -8.56 -3.44
N ALA A 80 22.37 -9.29 -2.42
CA ALA A 80 22.70 -8.70 -1.13
C ALA A 80 23.82 -7.64 -1.29
N PRO A 81 23.79 -6.51 -0.56
CA PRO A 81 22.84 -6.13 0.50
C PRO A 81 21.55 -5.44 0.02
N LEU A 82 21.47 -5.07 -1.27
CA LEU A 82 20.37 -4.28 -1.82
C LEU A 82 19.03 -5.02 -1.75
N ARG A 83 19.04 -6.35 -1.92
CA ARG A 83 17.85 -7.18 -1.74
C ARG A 83 17.21 -7.01 -0.37
N ILE A 84 18.02 -7.05 0.70
CA ILE A 84 17.52 -6.91 2.08
C ILE A 84 16.95 -5.52 2.33
N LEU A 85 17.62 -4.49 1.80
CA LEU A 85 17.13 -3.11 1.89
C LEU A 85 15.79 -2.95 1.16
N LEU A 86 15.65 -3.54 -0.03
CA LEU A 86 14.42 -3.49 -0.79
C LEU A 86 13.29 -4.26 -0.10
N GLU A 87 13.55 -5.47 0.39
CA GLU A 87 12.58 -6.25 1.18
C GLU A 87 12.11 -5.49 2.42
N ALA A 88 13.04 -4.85 3.14
CA ALA A 88 12.71 -4.01 4.28
C ALA A 88 11.87 -2.79 3.90
N ALA A 89 12.17 -2.14 2.76
CA ALA A 89 11.39 -1.02 2.25
C ALA A 89 9.97 -1.46 1.85
N VAL A 90 9.83 -2.57 1.15
CA VAL A 90 8.53 -3.15 0.78
C VAL A 90 7.71 -3.47 2.04
N ALA A 91 8.31 -4.14 3.02
CA ALA A 91 7.64 -4.44 4.29
C ALA A 91 7.23 -3.16 5.05
N ALA A 92 8.06 -2.11 5.04
CA ALA A 92 7.73 -0.83 5.62
C ALA A 92 6.53 -0.15 4.94
N TYR A 93 6.44 -0.21 3.61
CA TYR A 93 5.27 0.28 2.86
C TYR A 93 4.00 -0.49 3.21
N VAL A 94 4.07 -1.82 3.31
CA VAL A 94 2.93 -2.66 3.72
C VAL A 94 2.44 -2.27 5.11
N ASN A 95 3.35 -2.22 6.10
CA ASN A 95 3.02 -1.86 7.48
C ASN A 95 2.42 -0.45 7.56
N THR A 96 3.02 0.51 6.87
CA THR A 96 2.53 1.90 6.83
C THR A 96 1.15 1.98 6.17
N THR A 97 0.90 1.19 5.14
CA THR A 97 -0.41 1.10 4.47
C THR A 97 -1.48 0.67 5.48
N HIS A 98 -1.24 -0.41 6.22
CA HIS A 98 -2.16 -0.88 7.25
C HIS A 98 -2.41 0.17 8.34
N SER A 99 -1.35 0.75 8.91
CA SER A 99 -1.51 1.77 9.96
C SER A 99 -2.25 3.02 9.49
N ARG A 100 -2.02 3.47 8.24
CA ARG A 100 -2.73 4.62 7.67
C ARG A 100 -4.19 4.33 7.41
N LEU A 101 -4.53 3.13 6.96
CA LEU A 101 -5.92 2.76 6.68
C LEU A 101 -6.79 2.79 7.92
N THR A 102 -6.30 2.37 9.08
CA THR A 102 -7.10 2.34 10.32
C THR A 102 -7.79 3.67 10.62
N HIS A 103 -7.14 4.80 10.33
CA HIS A 103 -7.67 6.14 10.63
C HIS A 103 -7.69 7.09 9.41
N ILE A 104 -7.79 6.56 8.18
CA ILE A 104 -7.86 7.42 7.00
C ILE A 104 -9.24 8.08 6.86
N SER A 105 -9.23 9.40 6.61
CA SER A 105 -10.42 10.23 6.36
C SER A 105 -10.41 10.77 4.93
N PRO A 106 -11.54 11.25 4.39
CA PRO A 106 -11.65 11.70 2.99
C PRO A 106 -10.62 12.74 2.57
N ARG A 107 -10.21 13.62 3.50
CA ARG A 107 -9.22 14.67 3.24
C ARG A 107 -7.82 14.12 2.95
N HIS A 108 -7.54 12.90 3.40
CA HIS A 108 -6.25 12.24 3.25
C HIS A 108 -6.18 11.31 2.03
N TYR A 109 -7.25 11.18 1.24
CA TYR A 109 -7.27 10.24 0.12
C TYR A 109 -6.24 10.60 -0.95
N ALA A 110 -6.10 11.87 -1.32
CA ALA A 110 -5.13 12.30 -2.32
C ALA A 110 -3.69 11.90 -1.92
N ASP A 111 -3.28 12.29 -0.72
CA ASP A 111 -1.95 11.98 -0.17
C ASP A 111 -1.70 10.47 -0.07
N PHE A 112 -2.74 9.70 0.29
CA PHE A 112 -2.64 8.25 0.39
C PHE A 112 -2.51 7.58 -0.99
N ILE A 113 -3.23 8.05 -2.00
CA ILE A 113 -3.10 7.59 -3.38
C ILE A 113 -1.69 7.90 -3.93
N GLU A 114 -1.16 9.09 -3.66
CA GLU A 114 0.21 9.44 -4.02
C GLU A 114 1.24 8.55 -3.31
N PHE A 115 1.00 8.26 -2.03
CA PHE A 115 1.82 7.32 -1.26
C PHE A 115 1.81 5.92 -1.88
N LEU A 116 0.64 5.40 -2.27
CA LEU A 116 0.53 4.11 -2.96
C LEU A 116 1.25 4.13 -4.33
N GLY A 117 1.29 5.28 -5.01
CA GLY A 117 2.09 5.46 -6.21
C GLY A 117 3.59 5.24 -5.95
N LYS A 118 4.13 5.87 -4.91
CA LYS A 118 5.54 5.69 -4.49
C LYS A 118 5.83 4.26 -4.02
N ALA A 119 4.87 3.64 -3.34
CA ALA A 119 4.95 2.24 -2.96
C ALA A 119 5.05 1.37 -4.21
N ARG A 120 4.14 1.54 -5.18
CA ARG A 120 4.16 0.79 -6.45
C ARG A 120 5.53 0.87 -7.13
N ASP A 121 6.09 2.06 -7.29
CA ASP A 121 7.39 2.26 -7.93
C ASP A 121 8.51 1.49 -7.21
N THR A 122 8.44 1.40 -5.87
CA THR A 122 9.37 0.60 -5.07
C THR A 122 9.15 -0.90 -5.29
N PHE A 123 7.89 -1.36 -5.31
CA PHE A 123 7.57 -2.76 -5.57
C PHE A 123 8.07 -3.19 -6.95
N MET A 124 7.96 -2.35 -7.99
CA MET A 124 8.46 -2.66 -9.35
C MET A 124 9.96 -3.01 -9.42
N LEU A 125 10.75 -2.67 -8.40
CA LEU A 125 12.16 -3.02 -8.33
C LEU A 125 12.41 -4.47 -7.87
N ALA A 126 11.41 -5.12 -7.27
CA ALA A 126 11.50 -6.49 -6.75
C ALA A 126 11.06 -7.52 -7.80
N HIS A 127 11.68 -8.70 -7.81
CA HIS A 127 11.38 -9.78 -8.76
C HIS A 127 9.89 -10.17 -8.86
N ASP A 128 9.16 -10.16 -7.73
CA ASP A 128 7.73 -10.47 -7.67
C ASP A 128 6.90 -9.27 -7.17
N GLY A 129 7.39 -8.06 -7.44
CA GLY A 129 6.79 -6.83 -6.95
C GLY A 129 5.37 -6.59 -7.44
N HIS A 130 5.08 -6.93 -8.69
CA HIS A 130 3.75 -6.76 -9.27
C HIS A 130 2.68 -7.57 -8.52
N ALA A 131 2.95 -8.86 -8.25
CA ALA A 131 2.02 -9.72 -7.53
C ALA A 131 1.88 -9.27 -6.07
N GLN A 132 2.99 -8.92 -5.42
CA GLN A 132 2.98 -8.41 -4.04
C GLN A 132 2.17 -7.10 -3.92
N PHE A 133 2.29 -6.19 -4.89
CA PHE A 133 1.51 -4.95 -4.88
C PHE A 133 0.02 -5.20 -5.14
N ALA A 134 -0.32 -6.09 -6.07
CA ALA A 134 -1.71 -6.51 -6.30
C ALA A 134 -2.32 -7.13 -5.03
N GLN A 135 -1.58 -8.01 -4.35
CA GLN A 135 -2.01 -8.59 -3.07
C GLN A 135 -2.19 -7.51 -1.98
N LEU A 136 -1.33 -6.50 -1.91
CA LEU A 136 -1.50 -5.38 -0.99
C LEU A 136 -2.82 -4.63 -1.26
N LEU A 137 -3.13 -4.35 -2.53
CA LEU A 137 -4.38 -3.69 -2.91
C LEU A 137 -5.62 -4.54 -2.57
N ASP A 138 -5.54 -5.85 -2.75
CA ASP A 138 -6.64 -6.76 -2.41
C ASP A 138 -6.85 -6.87 -0.89
N ASN A 139 -5.76 -6.97 -0.12
CA ASN A 139 -5.82 -6.91 1.34
C ASN A 139 -6.42 -5.59 1.83
N MET A 140 -6.12 -4.49 1.14
CA MET A 140 -6.71 -3.18 1.39
C MET A 140 -8.23 -3.18 1.20
N LYS A 141 -8.73 -3.73 0.09
CA LYS A 141 -10.17 -3.82 -0.20
C LYS A 141 -10.90 -4.62 0.87
N LEU A 142 -10.27 -5.67 1.39
CA LEU A 142 -10.83 -6.51 2.45
C LEU A 142 -10.87 -5.79 3.79
N ALA A 143 -9.74 -5.18 4.20
CA ALA A 143 -9.64 -4.46 5.47
C ALA A 143 -10.50 -3.18 5.52
N TYR A 144 -10.87 -2.64 4.36
CA TYR A 144 -11.55 -1.36 4.21
C TYR A 144 -12.87 -1.45 3.43
N LYS A 145 -13.60 -2.54 3.66
CA LYS A 145 -14.92 -2.78 3.07
C LYS A 145 -15.90 -1.68 3.48
N GLY A 146 -16.52 -1.01 2.50
CA GLY A 146 -17.51 0.05 2.72
C GLY A 146 -17.08 1.44 2.25
N LYS A 147 -15.77 1.73 2.13
CA LYS A 147 -15.29 3.05 1.69
C LYS A 147 -15.24 3.17 0.17
N LYS A 148 -16.42 3.31 -0.45
CA LYS A 148 -16.60 3.36 -1.91
C LYS A 148 -15.70 4.39 -2.61
N LYS A 149 -15.63 5.62 -2.07
CA LYS A 149 -14.83 6.71 -2.67
C LYS A 149 -13.33 6.41 -2.71
N LEU A 150 -12.77 5.85 -1.63
CA LEU A 150 -11.35 5.48 -1.59
C LEU A 150 -11.06 4.31 -2.54
N MET A 151 -11.91 3.28 -2.53
CA MET A 151 -11.73 2.11 -3.40
C MET A 151 -11.88 2.48 -4.88
N PHE A 152 -12.76 3.43 -5.21
CA PHE A 152 -12.88 3.99 -6.55
C PHE A 152 -11.56 4.65 -7.00
N LEU A 153 -10.98 5.54 -6.19
CA LEU A 153 -9.72 6.21 -6.51
C LEU A 153 -8.55 5.23 -6.67
N VAL A 154 -8.49 4.20 -5.80
CA VAL A 154 -7.49 3.14 -5.90
C VAL A 154 -7.65 2.37 -7.21
N LYS A 155 -8.88 2.00 -7.57
CA LYS A 155 -9.18 1.29 -8.83
C LYS A 155 -8.85 2.15 -10.04
N GLU A 156 -9.23 3.43 -10.04
CA GLU A 156 -8.95 4.35 -11.15
C GLU A 156 -7.44 4.50 -11.41
N ARG A 157 -6.62 4.46 -10.35
CA ARG A 157 -5.17 4.67 -10.44
C ARG A 157 -4.35 3.40 -10.65
N PHE A 158 -4.82 2.26 -10.14
CA PHE A 158 -4.03 1.02 -10.05
C PHE A 158 -4.75 -0.26 -10.49
N GLY A 159 -6.05 -0.18 -10.81
CA GLY A 159 -6.90 -1.33 -11.18
C GLY A 159 -6.98 -1.59 -12.67
#